data_AF-A0A7V0MI44-F1
#
_entry.id   AF-A0A7V0MI44-F1
#
_cell.length_a   1.000
_cell.length_b   1.000
_cell.length_c   1.000
_cell.angle_alpha   90.00
_cell.angle_beta   90.00
_cell.angle_gamma   90.00
#
_symmetry.space_group_name_H-M   'P 1'
#
loop_
_entity.id
_entity.type
_entity.pdbx_description
1 polymer ?
#
loop_
_entity_poly.entity_id
_entity_poly.type
_entity_poly.pdbx_seq_one_letter_code
_entity_poly.pdbx_strand_id
1 'polypeptide(L)'
;MIPLDLFERNMAKLSSFFGKKLSSEQVLLYYDQLKDIPTQPFVEIVDGLISTHRPSPGNFPSIDDLKSGWWDWVRIHPERVHKDKSTWCDECGGRGYIQVWYKTKKVKGFVADGNMIPCWANAIVPC
;
A
#
# COMPACT_ATOMS: atom_id res chain seq x y z
N MET A 1 -11.26 3.66 2.05
CA MET A 1 -11.13 2.43 2.85
C MET A 1 -11.75 1.28 2.07
N ILE A 2 -11.07 0.14 1.99
CA ILE A 2 -11.49 -1.02 1.18
C ILE A 2 -12.51 -1.86 1.97
N PRO A 3 -13.69 -2.19 1.41
CA PRO A 3 -14.59 -3.19 1.99
C PRO A 3 -13.88 -4.56 2.09
N LEU A 4 -14.04 -5.25 3.23
CA LEU A 4 -13.35 -6.52 3.49
C LEU A 4 -13.69 -7.59 2.45
N ASP A 5 -14.96 -7.69 2.03
CA ASP A 5 -15.40 -8.66 1.03
C ASP A 5 -14.73 -8.43 -0.35
N LEU A 6 -14.56 -7.17 -0.74
CA LEU A 6 -13.88 -6.81 -1.96
C LEU A 6 -12.37 -7.08 -1.85
N PHE A 7 -11.79 -6.82 -0.68
CA PHE A 7 -10.40 -7.13 -0.41
C PHE A 7 -10.13 -8.64 -0.54
N GLU A 8 -10.93 -9.46 0.14
CA GLU A 8 -10.82 -10.92 0.11
C GLU A 8 -10.95 -11.48 -1.31
N ARG A 9 -11.88 -10.96 -2.12
CA ARG A 9 -12.04 -11.37 -3.53
C ARG A 9 -10.79 -11.08 -4.36
N ASN A 10 -10.18 -9.91 -4.18
CA ASN A 10 -8.96 -9.54 -4.91
C ASN A 10 -7.75 -10.33 -4.43
N MET A 11 -7.64 -10.59 -3.13
CA MET A 11 -6.60 -11.46 -2.58
C MET A 11 -6.76 -12.91 -3.06
N ALA A 12 -7.99 -13.41 -3.17
CA ALA A 12 -8.26 -14.73 -3.76
C ALA A 12 -7.86 -14.80 -5.23
N LYS A 13 -8.10 -13.72 -6.00
CA LYS A 13 -7.65 -13.58 -7.39
C LYS A 13 -6.12 -13.66 -7.50
N LEU A 14 -5.39 -12.92 -6.66
CA LEU A 14 -3.93 -13.02 -6.58
C LEU A 14 -3.49 -14.44 -6.18
N SER A 15 -4.09 -15.02 -5.13
CA SER A 15 -3.76 -16.37 -4.66
C SER A 15 -3.92 -17.42 -5.76
N SER A 16 -4.98 -17.31 -6.56
CA SER A 16 -5.21 -18.18 -7.71
C SER A 16 -4.17 -18.01 -8.80
N PHE A 17 -3.78 -16.76 -9.14
CA PHE A 17 -2.81 -16.50 -10.21
C PHE A 17 -1.39 -16.94 -9.83
N PHE A 18 -0.99 -16.71 -8.58
CA PHE A 18 0.32 -17.06 -8.06
C PHE A 18 0.42 -18.53 -7.59
N GLY A 19 -0.70 -19.26 -7.57
CA GLY A 19 -0.74 -20.66 -7.10
C GLY A 19 -0.39 -20.80 -5.61
N LYS A 20 -0.64 -19.77 -4.80
CA LYS A 20 -0.35 -19.75 -3.35
C LYS A 20 -1.63 -19.54 -2.57
N LYS A 21 -1.93 -20.44 -1.65
CA LYS A 21 -3.03 -20.26 -0.69
C LYS A 21 -2.52 -19.44 0.49
N LEU A 22 -3.25 -18.36 0.80
CA LEU A 22 -3.10 -17.64 2.05
C LEU A 22 -4.03 -18.23 3.10
N SER A 23 -3.58 -18.31 4.35
CA SER A 23 -4.47 -18.58 5.48
C SER A 23 -5.35 -17.35 5.78
N SER A 24 -6.47 -17.55 6.47
CA SER A 24 -7.34 -16.45 6.89
C SER A 24 -6.60 -15.40 7.71
N GLU A 25 -5.68 -15.84 8.60
CA GLU A 25 -4.83 -14.95 9.40
C GLU A 25 -3.90 -14.10 8.53
N GLN A 26 -3.32 -14.68 7.47
CA GLN A 26 -2.50 -13.95 6.52
C GLN A 26 -3.33 -12.91 5.75
N VAL A 27 -4.54 -13.25 5.32
CA VAL A 27 -5.44 -12.30 4.64
C VAL A 27 -5.80 -11.14 5.56
N LEU A 28 -6.07 -11.40 6.85
CA LEU A 28 -6.34 -10.35 7.84
C LEU A 28 -5.12 -9.46 8.09
N LEU A 29 -3.91 -10.03 8.14
CA LEU A 29 -2.67 -9.26 8.25
C LEU A 29 -2.49 -8.31 7.06
N TYR A 30 -2.75 -8.81 5.84
CA TYR A 30 -2.74 -7.99 4.64
C TYR A 30 -3.80 -6.89 4.70
N TYR A 31 -5.01 -7.22 5.15
CA TYR A 31 -6.10 -6.25 5.27
C TYR A 31 -5.76 -5.13 6.24
N ASP A 32 -5.27 -5.46 7.44
CA ASP A 32 -4.93 -4.46 8.45
C ASP A 32 -3.89 -3.44 7.94
N GLN A 33 -2.94 -3.91 7.12
CA GLN A 33 -1.85 -3.08 6.59
C GLN A 33 -2.20 -2.32 5.29
N LEU A 34 -3.29 -2.69 4.61
CA LEU A 34 -3.63 -2.17 3.28
C LEU A 34 -5.03 -1.55 3.20
N LYS A 35 -5.86 -1.66 4.24
CA LYS A 35 -7.24 -1.12 4.29
C LYS A 35 -7.37 0.37 3.98
N ASP A 36 -6.30 1.13 4.18
CA ASP A 36 -6.23 2.58 3.94
C ASP A 36 -6.02 2.94 2.46
N ILE A 37 -5.53 2.01 1.64
CA ILE A 37 -5.46 2.20 0.19
C ILE A 37 -6.90 2.36 -0.33
N PRO A 38 -7.21 3.33 -1.19
CA PRO A 38 -8.55 3.44 -1.74
C PRO A 38 -8.89 2.22 -2.63
N THR A 39 -10.17 1.84 -2.65
CA THR A 39 -10.65 0.62 -3.32
C THR A 39 -10.22 0.52 -4.78
N GLN A 40 -10.42 1.58 -5.56
CA GLN A 40 -10.10 1.58 -6.99
C GLN A 40 -8.59 1.37 -7.24
N PRO A 41 -7.67 2.16 -6.65
CA PRO A 41 -6.24 1.91 -6.74
C PRO A 41 -5.84 0.49 -6.37
N PHE A 42 -6.41 -0.06 -5.29
CA PHE A 42 -6.09 -1.43 -4.88
C PHE A 42 -6.43 -2.45 -5.96
N VAL A 43 -7.62 -2.37 -6.56
CA VAL A 43 -8.03 -3.24 -7.66
C VAL A 43 -7.10 -3.09 -8.87
N GLU A 44 -6.77 -1.85 -9.24
CA GLU A 44 -5.86 -1.57 -10.37
C GLU A 44 -4.44 -2.10 -10.12
N ILE A 45 -3.94 -2.04 -8.88
CA ILE A 45 -2.65 -2.62 -8.49
C ILE A 45 -2.68 -4.16 -8.61
N VAL A 46 -3.75 -4.80 -8.12
CA VAL A 46 -3.92 -6.26 -8.24
C VAL A 46 -3.94 -6.69 -9.70
N ASP A 47 -4.71 -6.00 -10.54
CA ASP A 47 -4.80 -6.28 -11.97
C ASP A 47 -3.47 -6.01 -12.69
N GLY A 48 -2.75 -4.96 -12.29
CA GLY A 48 -1.41 -4.65 -12.75
C GLY A 48 -0.40 -5.76 -12.43
N LEU A 49 -0.42 -6.29 -11.21
CA LEU A 49 0.46 -7.40 -10.81
C LEU A 49 0.19 -8.67 -11.64
N ILE A 50 -1.07 -9.01 -11.85
CA ILE A 50 -1.48 -10.18 -12.65
C ILE A 50 -1.08 -10.02 -14.11
N SER A 51 -1.25 -8.84 -14.69
CA SER A 51 -0.96 -8.59 -16.11
C SER A 51 0.54 -8.49 -16.43
N THR A 52 1.34 -7.98 -15.49
CA THR A 52 2.79 -7.76 -15.70
C THR A 52 3.65 -8.99 -15.42
N HIS A 53 3.16 -9.91 -14.59
CA HIS A 53 3.90 -11.10 -14.23
C HIS A 53 3.64 -12.26 -15.19
N ARG A 54 4.64 -13.13 -15.35
CA ARG A 54 4.42 -14.43 -16.01
C ARG A 54 3.44 -15.27 -15.17
N PRO A 55 2.61 -16.12 -15.78
CA PRO A 55 1.75 -17.04 -15.03
C PRO A 55 2.56 -17.87 -14.03
N SER A 56 2.05 -18.05 -12.80
CA SER A 56 2.73 -18.72 -11.68
C SER A 56 4.10 -18.14 -11.30
N PRO A 57 4.19 -16.87 -10.87
CA PRO A 57 5.41 -16.34 -10.29
C PRO A 57 5.77 -17.13 -9.03
N GLY A 58 7.05 -17.44 -8.85
CA GLY A 58 7.50 -18.28 -7.73
C GLY A 58 7.12 -17.74 -6.34
N ASN A 59 7.00 -16.41 -6.21
CA ASN A 59 6.75 -15.72 -4.95
C ASN A 59 5.45 -14.91 -5.00
N PHE A 60 4.64 -15.04 -3.95
CA PHE A 60 3.47 -14.20 -3.74
C PHE A 60 3.89 -12.76 -3.40
N PRO A 61 3.19 -11.72 -3.89
CA PRO A 61 3.54 -10.34 -3.58
C PRO A 61 3.44 -10.09 -2.07
N SER A 62 4.50 -9.55 -1.51
CA SER A 62 4.54 -9.12 -0.11
C SER A 62 3.66 -7.89 0.12
N ILE A 63 3.39 -7.57 1.39
CA ILE A 63 2.70 -6.33 1.77
C ILE A 63 3.48 -5.11 1.24
N ASP A 64 4.82 -5.17 1.25
CA ASP A 64 5.68 -4.09 0.75
C ASP A 64 5.61 -3.92 -0.77
N ASP A 65 5.39 -5.01 -1.53
CA ASP A 65 5.17 -4.96 -2.97
C ASP A 65 3.85 -4.24 -3.29
N LEU A 66 2.78 -4.55 -2.55
CA LEU A 66 1.48 -3.89 -2.71
C LEU A 66 1.53 -2.42 -2.29
N LYS A 67 2.21 -2.09 -1.18
CA LYS A 67 2.46 -0.70 -0.78
C LYS A 67 3.28 0.04 -1.84
N SER A 68 4.30 -0.60 -2.42
CA SER A 68 5.08 0.00 -3.51
C SER A 68 4.22 0.26 -4.74
N GLY A 69 3.34 -0.68 -5.11
CA GLY A 69 2.36 -0.50 -6.17
C GLY A 69 1.43 0.69 -5.94
N TRP A 70 1.03 0.95 -4.69
CA TRP A 70 0.28 2.15 -4.33
C TRP A 70 1.06 3.43 -4.59
N TRP A 71 2.34 3.50 -4.21
CA TRP A 71 3.17 4.69 -4.50
C TRP A 71 3.38 4.91 -5.98
N ASP A 72 3.58 3.84 -6.74
CA ASP A 72 3.66 3.93 -8.19
C ASP A 72 2.35 4.43 -8.79
N TRP A 73 1.21 3.93 -8.30
CA TRP A 73 -0.11 4.41 -8.70
C TRP A 73 -0.30 5.91 -8.41
N VAL A 74 0.03 6.37 -7.20
CA VAL A 74 -0.02 7.80 -6.82
C VAL A 74 0.84 8.66 -7.73
N ARG A 75 2.04 8.17 -8.09
CA ARG A 75 2.97 8.88 -8.97
C ARG A 75 2.46 8.96 -10.41
N ILE A 76 1.75 7.95 -10.88
CA ILE A 76 1.16 7.90 -12.23
C ILE A 76 -0.16 8.70 -12.28
N HIS A 77 -0.89 8.76 -11.18
CA HIS A 77 -2.20 9.42 -11.05
C HIS A 77 -2.21 10.53 -9.98
N PRO A 78 -1.29 11.51 -10.03
CA PRO A 78 -1.23 12.58 -9.02
C PRO A 78 -2.56 13.35 -8.93
N GLU A 79 -3.27 13.52 -10.04
CA GLU A 79 -4.57 14.20 -10.16
C GLU A 79 -5.71 13.49 -9.42
N ARG A 80 -5.58 12.18 -9.18
CA ARG A 80 -6.60 11.39 -8.46
C ARG A 80 -6.39 11.38 -6.95
N VAL A 81 -5.22 11.83 -6.50
CA VAL A 81 -4.83 11.87 -5.08
C VAL A 81 -4.83 13.30 -4.56
N HIS A 82 -4.38 14.26 -5.37
CA HIS A 82 -4.48 15.67 -5.05
C HIS A 82 -5.89 16.20 -5.34
N LYS A 83 -6.71 16.24 -4.29
CA LYS A 83 -7.78 17.23 -4.23
C LYS A 83 -7.20 18.55 -3.76
N ASP A 84 -6.89 19.43 -4.70
CA ASP A 84 -6.67 20.86 -4.43
C ASP A 84 -7.93 21.47 -3.85
N LYS A 85 -8.08 21.39 -2.53
CA LYS A 85 -8.66 22.44 -1.69
C LYS A 85 -8.01 22.31 -0.31
N SER A 86 -7.00 23.14 -0.04
CA SER A 86 -6.64 23.48 1.33
C SER A 86 -7.93 23.94 2.02
N THR A 87 -8.53 23.05 2.79
CA THR A 87 -9.78 23.36 3.48
C THR A 87 -9.37 23.88 4.83
N TRP A 88 -9.57 25.18 5.05
CA TRP A 88 -9.34 25.78 6.36
C TRP A 88 -10.17 25.01 7.39
N CYS A 89 -9.49 24.41 8.38
CA CYS A 89 -10.13 23.66 9.45
C CYS A 89 -10.12 24.52 10.71
N ASP A 90 -11.31 24.95 11.13
CA ASP A 90 -11.49 25.81 12.32
C ASP A 90 -11.12 25.08 13.62
N GLU A 91 -11.20 23.75 13.66
CA GLU A 91 -10.84 22.94 14.83
C GLU A 91 -9.33 22.91 15.10
N CYS A 92 -8.50 23.00 14.05
CA CYS A 92 -7.04 23.01 14.17
C CYS A 92 -6.39 24.31 13.70
N GLY A 93 -7.18 25.35 13.36
CA GLY A 93 -6.70 26.63 12.84
C GLY A 93 -5.84 26.50 11.58
N GLY A 94 -6.19 25.54 10.71
CA GLY A 94 -5.39 25.21 9.52
C GLY A 94 -4.06 24.51 9.82
N ARG A 95 -3.86 23.97 11.03
CA ARG A 95 -2.68 23.19 11.44
C ARG A 95 -3.09 21.75 11.74
N GLY A 96 -3.44 20.99 10.71
CA GLY A 96 -3.65 19.56 10.85
C GLY A 96 -2.31 18.82 10.89
N TYR A 97 -2.29 17.63 11.45
CA TYR A 97 -1.23 16.68 11.14
C TYR A 97 -1.83 15.48 10.42
N ILE A 98 -1.20 15.02 9.35
CA ILE A 98 -1.59 13.80 8.64
C ILE A 98 -0.60 12.68 8.93
N GLN A 99 -1.13 11.47 9.04
CA GLN A 99 -0.34 10.26 9.17
C GLN A 99 0.05 9.77 7.79
N VAL A 100 1.35 9.83 7.48
CA VAL A 100 1.87 9.40 6.18
C VAL A 100 2.81 8.21 6.36
N TRP A 101 2.66 7.24 5.47
CA TRP A 101 3.68 6.24 5.21
C TRP A 101 4.59 6.81 4.13
N TYR A 102 5.91 6.86 4.30
CA TYR A 102 6.79 7.31 3.21
C TYR A 102 8.02 6.42 3.10
N LYS A 103 8.42 6.14 1.86
CA LYS A 103 9.60 5.32 1.54
C LYS A 103 10.85 6.19 1.63
N THR A 104 11.54 6.13 2.76
CA THR A 104 12.78 6.91 2.97
C THR A 104 14.02 6.07 2.65
N LYS A 105 15.02 6.70 2.04
CA LYS A 105 16.40 6.16 1.94
C LYS A 105 17.24 6.48 3.19
N LYS A 106 16.72 7.27 4.14
CA LYS A 106 17.42 7.63 5.37
C LYS A 106 17.13 6.59 6.46
N VAL A 107 18.19 5.86 6.77
CA VAL A 107 18.32 4.64 7.60
C VAL A 107 18.05 4.87 9.09
N LYS A 108 17.41 3.90 9.75
CA LYS A 108 17.67 3.53 11.17
C LYS A 108 17.62 2.00 11.39
N GLY A 109 18.18 1.23 10.47
CA GLY A 109 18.33 -0.20 10.64
C GLY A 109 19.42 -0.73 9.73
N PHE A 110 20.66 -0.75 10.22
CA PHE A 110 21.71 -1.54 9.62
C PHE A 110 21.50 -2.98 10.10
N VAL A 111 21.25 -3.91 9.18
CA VAL A 111 21.47 -5.34 9.46
C VAL A 111 22.97 -5.55 9.49
N ALA A 112 23.46 -6.46 10.33
CA ALA A 112 24.89 -6.74 10.55
C ALA A 112 25.69 -7.05 9.26
N ASP A 113 25.01 -7.30 8.14
CA ASP A 113 25.59 -7.67 6.85
C ASP A 113 25.72 -6.49 5.85
N GLY A 114 25.56 -5.24 6.30
CA GLY A 114 25.82 -4.04 5.49
C GLY A 114 24.73 -3.65 4.49
N ASN A 115 23.61 -4.38 4.44
CA ASN A 115 22.48 -4.06 3.57
C ASN A 115 21.54 -3.03 4.22
N MET A 116 21.21 -1.96 3.48
CA MET A 116 20.17 -0.99 3.87
C MET A 116 18.78 -1.58 3.62
N ILE A 117 17.96 -1.71 4.66
CA ILE A 117 16.54 -2.06 4.50
C ILE A 117 15.72 -0.78 4.31
N PRO A 118 14.94 -0.65 3.23
CA PRO A 118 13.94 0.41 3.12
C PRO A 118 12.87 0.20 4.21
N CYS A 119 12.76 1.16 5.13
CA CYS A 119 11.76 1.12 6.19
C CYS A 119 10.58 2.04 5.88
N TRP A 120 9.37 1.52 6.10
CA TRP A 120 8.15 2.32 6.14
C TRP A 120 8.08 3.04 7.48
N ALA A 121 8.29 4.34 7.48
CA ALA A 121 8.10 5.17 8.66
C ALA A 121 6.69 5.75 8.65
N ASN A 122 6.02 5.63 9.79
CA ASN A 122 4.78 6.32 10.06
C ASN A 122 5.12 7.65 10.72
N ALA A 123 4.78 8.77 10.07
CA ALA A 123 5.06 10.10 10.60
C ALA A 123 3.82 10.98 10.57
N ILE A 124 3.77 11.86 11.56
CA ILE A 124 2.80 12.92 11.72
C ILE A 124 3.42 14.16 11.04
N VAL A 125 2.92 14.56 9.87
CA VAL A 125 3.40 15.75 9.14
C VAL A 125 2.35 16.85 9.18
N PRO A 126 2.74 18.14 9.33
CA PRO A 126 1.79 19.24 9.24
C PRO A 126 1.10 19.23 7.86
N CYS A 127 -0.19 19.57 7.85
CA CYS A 127 -1.03 19.61 6.65
C CYS A 127 -0.53 20.61 5.61
#